data_AF-A0A7Y3XW93-F1
#
_entry.id   AF-A0A7Y3XW93-F1
#
_cell.length_a   1.000
_cell.length_b   1.000
_cell.length_c   1.000
_cell.angle_alpha   90.00
_cell.angle_beta   90.00
_cell.angle_gamma   90.00
#
_symmetry.space_group_name_H-M   'P 1'
#
loop_
_entity.id
_entity.type
_entity.pdbx_description
1 polymer ?
#
loop_
_entity_poly.entity_id
_entity_poly.type
_entity_poly.pdbx_seq_one_letter_code
_entity_poly.pdbx_strand_id
1 'polypeptide(L)'
;MKIFFHISLFFIFTGVFRINASNQTVVVYDTTYFNSMQEKIYPLLNTNPNSFIKSCEKNIQLVNHATTINEKWKNEYIANAYKHLEIAYKMMENYQTALVYFKKYILHRDSIFSAENSKNQIQLEIQYEFDKKRTEDSIVFANDKLIREAEIAKQKIEIIAKKNMQYALYGSLVMVILFLFFILNRFKIARIQKDIIEKQKAMLESKQKEVLDSIYYAKRIQNCMMPKEKYILKKLKDLKK
;
A
#
# COMPACT_ATOMS: atom_id res chain seq x y z
N MET A 1 89.65 -2.76 7.77
CA MET A 1 90.54 -2.67 8.94
C MET A 1 89.74 -2.04 10.09
N LYS A 2 89.53 -2.79 11.19
CA LYS A 2 88.97 -2.39 12.52
C LYS A 2 87.48 -1.94 12.55
N ILE A 3 86.49 -2.83 12.83
CA ILE A 3 86.03 -3.50 14.10
C ILE A 3 85.04 -2.64 14.91
N PHE A 4 83.80 -3.14 15.10
CA PHE A 4 83.07 -3.43 16.37
C PHE A 4 81.54 -3.49 16.09
N PHE A 5 80.97 -4.68 15.86
CA PHE A 5 80.35 -5.63 16.82
C PHE A 5 78.87 -5.34 17.20
N HIS A 6 77.96 -5.88 16.39
CA HIS A 6 77.01 -6.95 16.73
C HIS A 6 76.14 -6.95 18.03
N ILE A 7 74.84 -7.19 17.79
CA ILE A 7 73.94 -8.19 18.42
C ILE A 7 72.96 -7.70 19.50
N SER A 8 71.68 -7.83 19.14
CA SER A 8 70.53 -8.01 20.01
C SER A 8 70.55 -9.38 20.71
N LEU A 9 70.31 -9.46 22.02
CA LEU A 9 69.31 -10.35 22.64
C LEU A 9 69.33 -10.23 24.17
N PHE A 10 68.13 -10.22 24.75
CA PHE A 10 67.75 -10.84 26.03
C PHE A 10 68.61 -10.60 27.28
N PHE A 11 68.09 -9.84 28.25
CA PHE A 11 68.21 -10.19 29.67
C PHE A 11 66.97 -9.71 30.43
N ILE A 12 66.27 -10.67 31.02
CA ILE A 12 65.27 -10.48 32.08
C ILE A 12 66.04 -9.92 33.28
N PHE A 13 65.68 -8.71 33.74
CA PHE A 13 66.08 -8.24 35.05
C PHE A 13 64.86 -7.73 35.79
N THR A 14 64.51 -8.48 36.83
CA THR A 14 63.67 -8.10 37.96
C THR A 14 64.19 -6.80 38.56
N GLY A 15 63.72 -5.68 38.02
CA GLY A 15 63.95 -4.35 38.55
C GLY A 15 62.76 -3.95 39.39
N VAL A 16 62.93 -4.02 40.70
CA VAL A 16 62.04 -3.44 41.72
C VAL A 16 61.72 -1.99 41.33
N PHE A 17 60.58 -1.77 40.68
CA PHE A 17 59.96 -0.44 40.68
C PHE A 17 59.36 -0.25 42.07
N ARG A 18 60.20 0.27 42.97
CA ARG A 18 59.73 0.98 44.16
C ARG A 18 58.78 2.07 43.66
N ILE A 19 57.48 1.82 43.79
CA ILE A 19 56.46 2.86 43.74
C ILE A 19 56.76 3.75 44.95
N ASN A 20 57.49 4.83 44.71
CA ASN A 20 57.59 5.91 45.68
C ASN A 20 56.24 6.63 45.61
N ALA A 21 55.31 6.20 46.44
CA ALA A 21 54.01 6.83 46.60
C ALA A 21 54.19 8.20 47.25
N SER A 22 54.51 9.22 46.45
CA SER A 22 54.00 10.56 46.74
C SER A 22 52.51 10.52 46.44
N ASN A 23 51.72 10.32 47.49
CA ASN A 23 50.27 10.24 47.46
C ASN A 23 49.68 11.60 47.02
N GLN A 24 49.77 11.95 45.74
CA GLN A 24 48.98 13.02 45.14
C GLN A 24 47.72 12.37 44.59
N THR A 25 46.64 12.47 45.36
CA THR A 25 45.30 12.20 44.86
C THR A 25 45.08 13.05 43.62
N VAL A 26 44.94 12.42 42.45
CA VAL A 26 44.50 13.12 41.24
C VAL A 26 43.05 13.53 41.51
N VAL A 27 42.84 14.79 41.88
CA VAL A 27 41.51 15.33 42.12
C VAL A 27 40.80 15.37 40.78
N VAL A 28 39.79 14.52 40.60
CA VAL A 28 38.93 14.53 39.41
C VAL A 28 37.83 15.56 39.64
N TYR A 29 37.78 16.58 38.78
CA TYR A 29 36.81 17.66 38.83
C TYR A 29 35.54 17.29 38.05
N ASP A 30 34.74 16.37 38.58
CA ASP A 30 33.46 15.94 38.00
C ASP A 30 32.25 16.72 38.56
N THR A 31 31.06 16.49 38.02
CA THR A 31 29.81 17.15 38.48
C THR A 31 29.54 16.90 39.96
N THR A 32 29.89 15.71 40.47
CA THR A 32 29.74 15.31 41.87
C THR A 32 30.61 16.15 42.79
N TYR A 33 31.87 16.37 42.41
CA TYR A 33 32.82 17.21 43.12
C TYR A 33 32.32 18.65 43.23
N PHE A 34 31.88 19.25 42.12
CA PHE A 34 31.39 20.64 42.13
C PHE A 34 30.10 20.82 42.93
N ASN A 35 29.17 19.86 42.88
CA ASN A 35 27.96 19.89 43.70
C ASN A 35 28.31 19.84 45.20
N SER A 36 29.18 18.91 45.60
CA SER A 36 29.62 18.80 47.00
C SER A 36 30.41 20.04 47.48
N MET A 37 31.15 20.69 46.58
CA MET A 37 31.88 21.92 46.87
C MET A 37 30.92 23.09 47.08
N GLN A 38 29.88 23.21 46.24
CA GLN A 38 28.85 24.23 46.38
C GLN A 38 28.10 24.09 47.72
N GLU A 39 27.68 22.88 48.09
CA GLU A 39 27.02 22.60 49.37
C GLU A 39 27.83 23.09 50.59
N LYS A 40 29.16 22.94 50.55
CA LYS A 40 30.06 23.44 51.60
C LYS A 40 30.26 24.96 51.59
N ILE A 41 30.09 25.61 50.44
CA ILE A 41 30.28 27.05 50.27
C ILE A 41 29.06 27.83 50.73
N TYR A 42 27.83 27.37 50.45
CA TYR A 42 26.58 28.05 50.84
C TYR A 42 26.49 28.57 52.29
N PRO A 43 26.85 27.79 53.34
CA PRO A 43 26.77 28.28 54.73
C PRO A 43 27.77 29.40 55.06
N LEU A 44 28.81 29.59 54.24
CA LEU A 44 29.80 30.66 54.43
C LEU A 44 29.26 32.05 54.06
N LEU A 45 28.14 32.12 53.30
CA LEU A 45 27.55 33.37 52.84
C LEU A 45 27.17 34.31 54.00
N ASN A 46 26.61 33.76 55.08
CA ASN A 46 26.14 34.54 56.23
C ASN A 46 27.18 34.66 57.36
N THR A 47 28.17 33.75 57.40
CA THR A 47 29.14 33.65 58.50
C THR A 47 30.49 34.30 58.17
N ASN A 48 30.91 34.28 56.90
CA ASN A 48 32.14 34.91 56.44
C ASN A 48 32.08 35.23 54.93
N PRO A 49 31.52 36.40 54.55
CA PRO A 49 31.33 36.80 53.14
C PRO A 49 32.62 36.86 52.32
N ASN A 50 33.75 37.25 52.93
CA ASN A 50 35.03 37.34 52.23
C ASN A 50 35.60 35.96 51.87
N SER A 51 35.46 34.98 52.77
CA SER A 51 35.84 33.59 52.51
C SER A 51 34.94 32.95 51.46
N PHE A 52 33.65 33.30 51.46
CA PHE A 52 32.69 32.88 50.46
C PHE A 52 33.07 33.38 49.06
N ILE A 53 33.34 34.69 48.91
CA ILE A 53 33.77 35.28 47.62
C ILE A 53 35.00 34.57 47.06
N LYS A 54 36.04 34.39 47.89
CA LYS A 54 37.28 33.70 47.48
C LYS A 54 37.02 32.25 47.04
N SER A 55 36.07 31.58 47.69
CA SER A 55 35.69 30.20 47.33
C SER A 55 34.93 30.14 46.01
N CYS A 56 34.06 31.12 45.72
CA CYS A 56 33.37 31.24 44.44
C CYS A 56 34.34 31.57 43.29
N GLU A 57 35.31 32.45 43.49
CA GLU A 57 36.34 32.75 42.49
C GLU A 57 37.21 31.54 42.17
N LYS A 58 37.62 30.81 43.22
CA LYS A 58 38.35 29.54 43.07
C LYS A 58 37.51 28.51 42.33
N ASN A 59 36.19 28.44 42.59
CA ASN A 59 35.29 27.52 41.90
C ASN A 59 35.27 27.80 40.39
N ILE A 60 35.13 29.07 39.97
CA ILE A 60 35.16 29.46 38.55
C ILE A 60 36.47 29.01 37.89
N GLN A 61 37.61 29.21 38.55
CA GLN A 61 38.91 28.76 38.04
C GLN A 61 38.96 27.24 37.86
N LEU A 62 38.51 26.48 38.86
CA LEU A 62 38.48 25.01 38.79
C LEU A 62 37.56 24.50 37.69
N VAL A 63 36.38 25.11 37.50
CA VAL A 63 35.45 24.74 36.41
C VAL A 63 36.07 25.01 35.04
N ASN A 64 36.77 26.13 34.88
CA ASN A 64 37.47 26.45 33.62
C ASN A 64 38.59 25.44 33.29
N HIS A 65 39.29 24.94 34.31
CA HIS A 65 40.34 23.94 34.15
C HIS A 65 39.83 22.49 34.06
N ALA A 66 38.57 22.22 34.38
CA ALA A 66 37.99 20.89 34.29
C ALA A 66 37.84 20.44 32.83
N THR A 67 38.47 19.33 32.45
CA THR A 67 38.34 18.73 31.10
C THR A 67 37.26 17.64 31.05
N THR A 68 36.80 17.21 32.22
CA THR A 68 35.85 16.10 32.44
C THR A 68 34.39 16.48 32.30
N ILE A 69 34.07 17.77 32.25
CA ILE A 69 32.70 18.29 32.24
C ILE A 69 32.36 18.86 30.87
N ASN A 70 31.15 18.60 30.38
CA ASN A 70 30.69 19.15 29.11
C ASN A 70 30.47 20.68 29.19
N GLU A 71 30.47 21.35 28.04
CA GLU A 71 30.32 22.81 27.95
C GLU A 71 29.03 23.34 28.57
N LYS A 72 27.92 22.57 28.54
CA LYS A 72 26.64 22.98 29.16
C LYS A 72 26.78 23.10 30.69
N TRP A 73 27.26 22.04 31.34
CA TRP A 73 27.42 22.00 32.79
C TRP A 73 28.50 22.99 33.26
N LYS A 74 29.59 23.19 32.49
CA LYS A 74 30.57 24.24 32.77
C LYS A 74 29.94 25.63 32.84
N ASN A 75 29.18 26.00 31.82
CA ASN A 75 28.50 27.29 31.78
C ASN A 75 27.46 27.42 32.92
N GLU A 76 26.79 26.33 33.29
CA GLU A 76 25.86 26.30 34.42
C GLU A 76 26.55 26.54 35.76
N TYR A 77 27.67 25.88 36.03
CA TYR A 77 28.44 26.07 37.25
C TYR A 77 29.04 27.49 37.35
N ILE A 78 29.55 28.02 36.24
CA ILE A 78 30.09 29.39 36.18
C ILE A 78 28.97 30.42 36.39
N ALA A 79 27.81 30.23 35.76
CA ALA A 79 26.65 31.09 35.96
C ALA A 79 26.22 31.10 37.44
N ASN A 80 26.09 29.92 38.06
CA ASN A 80 25.73 29.79 39.47
C ASN A 80 26.76 30.46 40.40
N ALA A 81 28.06 30.32 40.11
CA ALA A 81 29.11 31.01 40.87
C ALA A 81 29.03 32.54 40.74
N TYR A 82 28.76 33.09 39.56
CA TYR A 82 28.55 34.53 39.39
C TYR A 82 27.28 35.05 40.07
N LYS A 83 26.22 34.24 40.09
CA LYS A 83 25.00 34.55 40.86
C LYS A 83 25.29 34.62 42.36
N HIS A 84 26.09 33.70 42.89
CA HIS A 84 26.50 33.72 44.30
C HIS A 84 27.37 34.94 44.64
N LEU A 85 28.29 35.31 43.75
CA LEU A 85 29.10 36.53 43.92
C LEU A 85 28.22 37.79 43.91
N GLU A 86 27.23 37.89 43.02
CA GLU A 86 26.26 38.98 43.01
C GLU A 86 25.54 39.09 44.36
N ILE A 87 25.01 37.98 44.88
CA ILE A 87 24.31 37.94 46.16
C ILE A 87 25.24 38.39 47.31
N ALA A 88 26.47 37.88 47.35
CA ALA A 88 27.43 38.23 48.39
C ALA A 88 27.79 39.72 48.39
N TYR A 89 28.09 40.30 47.21
CA TYR A 89 28.40 41.72 47.08
C TYR A 89 27.19 42.61 47.35
N LYS A 90 25.97 42.16 47.05
CA LYS A 90 24.74 42.87 47.40
C LYS A 90 24.52 42.92 48.91
N MET A 91 24.81 41.83 49.62
CA MET A 91 24.74 41.79 51.09
C MET A 91 25.79 42.66 51.77
N MET A 92 26.91 42.93 51.10
CA MET A 92 27.95 43.87 51.55
C MET A 92 27.68 45.32 51.12
N GLU A 93 26.47 45.63 50.64
CA GLU A 93 26.03 46.95 50.15
C GLU A 93 26.86 47.49 48.96
N ASN A 94 27.67 46.66 48.31
CA ASN A 94 28.45 47.03 47.14
C ASN A 94 27.70 46.69 45.84
N TYR A 95 26.67 47.49 45.58
CA TYR A 95 25.76 47.30 44.43
C TYR A 95 26.46 47.42 43.07
N GLN A 96 27.50 48.26 42.97
CA GLN A 96 28.24 48.45 41.72
C GLN A 96 28.95 47.17 41.30
N THR A 97 29.58 46.48 42.25
CA THR A 97 30.27 45.21 42.01
C THR A 97 29.27 44.08 41.79
N ALA A 98 28.18 44.05 42.57
CA ALA A 98 27.08 43.10 42.38
C ALA A 98 26.50 43.19 40.95
N LEU A 99 26.29 44.40 40.41
CA LEU A 99 25.80 44.60 39.05
C LEU A 99 26.75 44.02 37.98
N VAL A 100 28.07 44.13 38.18
CA VAL A 100 29.07 43.55 37.26
C VAL A 100 28.95 42.03 37.24
N TYR A 101 28.84 41.39 38.41
CA TYR A 101 28.68 39.94 38.51
C TYR A 101 27.30 39.47 38.03
N PHE A 102 26.25 40.27 38.22
CA PHE A 102 24.94 40.02 37.62
C PHE A 102 25.00 39.97 36.09
N LYS A 103 25.67 40.94 35.45
CA LYS A 103 25.85 40.95 33.99
C LYS A 103 26.59 39.69 33.49
N LYS A 104 27.62 39.26 34.22
CA LYS A 104 28.35 38.01 33.91
C LYS A 104 27.46 36.78 34.06
N TYR A 105 26.64 36.71 35.11
CA TYR A 105 25.65 35.63 35.28
C TYR A 105 24.68 35.55 34.09
N ILE A 106 24.11 36.68 33.67
CA ILE A 106 23.18 36.74 32.54
C ILE A 106 23.86 36.24 31.25
N LEU A 107 25.09 36.67 30.97
CA LEU A 107 25.84 36.23 29.79
C LEU A 107 26.00 34.69 29.73
N HIS A 108 26.39 34.06 30.84
CA HIS A 108 26.56 32.61 30.89
C HIS A 108 25.22 31.86 30.88
N ARG A 109 24.18 32.42 31.51
CA ARG A 109 22.82 31.87 31.48
C ARG A 109 22.26 31.84 30.06
N ASP A 110 22.37 32.96 29.34
CA ASP A 110 21.82 33.09 27.99
C ASP A 110 22.52 32.13 27.00
N SER A 111 23.82 31.85 27.20
CA SER A 111 24.56 30.83 26.45
C SER A 111 24.01 29.41 26.65
N ILE A 112 23.49 29.08 27.84
CA ILE A 112 22.89 27.76 28.12
C ILE A 112 21.55 27.61 27.38
N PHE A 113 20.72 28.67 27.40
CA PHE A 113 19.41 28.66 26.75
C PHE A 113 19.49 28.73 25.23
N SER A 114 20.49 29.41 24.65
CA SER A 114 20.66 29.49 23.20
C SER A 114 20.91 28.12 22.56
N ALA A 115 21.68 27.24 23.23
CA ALA A 115 21.95 25.89 22.74
C ALA A 115 20.72 24.98 22.82
N GLU A 116 19.94 25.09 23.89
CA GLU A 116 18.72 24.30 24.09
C GLU A 116 17.59 24.73 23.15
N ASN A 117 17.40 26.04 22.96
CA ASN A 117 16.43 26.58 22.01
C ASN A 117 16.78 26.20 20.57
N SER A 118 18.05 26.23 20.18
CA SER A 118 18.49 25.75 18.87
C SER A 118 18.18 24.27 18.67
N LYS A 119 18.44 23.43 19.68
CA LYS A 119 18.10 22.00 19.62
C LYS A 119 16.60 21.76 19.51
N ASN A 120 15.80 22.47 20.31
CA ASN A 120 14.34 22.37 20.27
C ASN A 120 13.78 22.85 18.92
N GLN A 121 14.34 23.91 18.35
CA GLN A 121 13.99 24.39 17.02
C GLN A 121 14.30 23.36 15.93
N ILE A 122 15.49 22.76 15.96
CA ILE A 122 15.87 21.67 15.03
C ILE A 122 14.92 20.48 15.18
N GLN A 123 14.56 20.11 16.41
CA GLN A 123 13.63 19.00 16.65
C GLN A 123 12.21 19.29 16.13
N LEU A 124 11.73 20.53 16.31
CA LEU A 124 10.45 20.98 15.76
C LEU A 124 10.45 20.98 14.23
N GLU A 125 11.55 21.40 13.60
CA GLU A 125 11.71 21.39 12.15
C GLU A 125 11.70 19.95 11.60
N ILE A 126 12.45 19.03 12.22
CA ILE A 126 12.44 17.60 11.87
C ILE A 126 11.03 17.01 11.99
N GLN A 127 10.32 17.32 13.08
CA GLN A 127 8.96 16.82 13.30
C GLN A 127 8.00 17.35 12.23
N TYR A 128 8.09 18.65 11.92
CA TYR A 128 7.29 19.27 10.87
C TYR A 128 7.54 18.67 9.48
N GLU A 129 8.81 18.45 9.11
CA GLU A 129 9.15 17.79 7.85
C GLU A 129 8.63 16.35 7.78
N PHE A 130 8.72 15.60 8.89
CA PHE A 130 8.20 14.25 8.96
C PHE A 130 6.68 14.21 8.81
N ASP A 131 5.97 15.08 9.52
CA ASP A 131 4.51 15.16 9.46
C ASP A 131 4.05 15.59 8.05
N LYS A 132 4.74 16.54 7.42
CA LYS A 132 4.49 16.93 6.03
C LYS A 132 4.63 15.73 5.08
N LYS A 133 5.76 15.00 5.13
CA LYS A 133 5.97 13.81 4.28
C LYS A 133 4.90 12.74 4.52
N ARG A 134 4.53 12.50 5.78
CA ARG A 134 3.48 11.52 6.11
C ARG A 134 2.13 11.91 5.53
N THR A 135 1.79 13.20 5.52
CA THR A 135 0.56 13.67 4.88
C THR A 135 0.61 13.52 3.37
N GLU A 136 1.73 13.85 2.74
CA GLU A 136 1.94 13.67 1.29
C GLU A 136 1.83 12.18 0.91
N ASP A 137 2.54 11.29 1.60
CA ASP A 137 2.48 9.84 1.39
C ASP A 137 1.07 9.29 1.59
N SER A 138 0.34 9.76 2.61
CA SER A 138 -1.04 9.36 2.85
C SER A 138 -1.99 9.80 1.73
N ILE A 139 -1.80 11.01 1.19
CA ILE A 139 -2.60 11.54 0.08
C ILE A 139 -2.29 10.77 -1.21
N VAL A 140 -1.00 10.54 -1.50
CA VAL A 140 -0.57 9.75 -2.66
C VAL A 140 -1.13 8.33 -2.57
N PHE A 141 -1.01 7.68 -1.42
CA PHE A 141 -1.56 6.34 -1.21
C PHE A 141 -3.08 6.30 -1.40
N ALA A 142 -3.81 7.30 -0.90
CA ALA A 142 -5.25 7.41 -1.11
C ALA A 142 -5.60 7.59 -2.59
N ASN A 143 -4.89 8.45 -3.30
CA ASN A 143 -5.08 8.68 -4.74
C ASN A 143 -4.77 7.42 -5.56
N ASP A 144 -3.66 6.74 -5.30
CA ASP A 144 -3.28 5.49 -5.97
C ASP A 144 -4.31 4.38 -5.72
N LYS A 145 -4.87 4.32 -4.52
CA LYS A 145 -5.96 3.40 -4.21
C LYS A 145 -7.19 3.70 -5.05
N LEU A 146 -7.61 4.96 -5.13
CA LEU A 146 -8.75 5.38 -5.95
C LEU A 146 -8.54 5.11 -7.46
N ILE A 147 -7.34 5.38 -7.98
CA ILE A 147 -6.99 5.11 -9.38
C ILE A 147 -7.04 3.61 -9.67
N ARG A 148 -6.43 2.78 -8.82
CA ARG A 148 -6.46 1.32 -8.97
C ARG A 148 -7.90 0.77 -8.91
N GLU A 149 -8.71 1.28 -7.99
CA GLU A 149 -10.13 0.87 -7.89
C GLU A 149 -10.92 1.25 -9.15
N ALA A 150 -10.69 2.44 -9.71
CA ALA A 150 -11.30 2.89 -10.96
C ALA A 150 -10.84 2.04 -12.17
N GLU A 151 -9.55 1.69 -12.25
CA GLU A 151 -9.02 0.81 -13.30
C GLU A 151 -9.60 -0.61 -13.21
N ILE A 152 -9.68 -1.18 -12.01
CA ILE A 152 -10.29 -2.50 -11.79
C ILE A 152 -11.77 -2.48 -12.20
N ALA A 153 -12.49 -1.41 -11.87
CA ALA A 153 -13.89 -1.26 -12.28
C ALA A 153 -14.04 -1.23 -13.81
N LYS A 154 -13.19 -0.46 -14.51
CA LYS A 154 -13.16 -0.43 -15.98
C LYS A 154 -12.87 -1.80 -16.58
N GLN A 155 -11.82 -2.48 -16.10
CA GLN A 155 -11.46 -3.82 -16.57
C GLN A 155 -12.58 -4.83 -16.36
N LYS A 156 -13.28 -4.77 -15.22
CA LYS A 156 -14.45 -5.63 -14.96
C LYS A 156 -15.56 -5.40 -15.97
N ILE A 157 -15.88 -4.15 -16.31
CA ILE A 157 -16.91 -3.82 -17.31
C ILE A 157 -16.51 -4.39 -18.68
N GLU A 158 -15.25 -4.23 -19.10
CA GLU A 158 -14.76 -4.80 -20.36
C GLU A 158 -14.81 -6.32 -20.39
N ILE A 159 -14.44 -6.99 -19.29
CA ILE A 159 -14.50 -8.45 -19.18
C ILE A 159 -15.96 -8.92 -19.26
N ILE A 160 -16.88 -8.26 -18.58
CA ILE A 160 -18.31 -8.60 -18.62
C ILE A 160 -18.86 -8.42 -20.03
N ALA A 161 -18.54 -7.30 -20.70
CA ALA A 161 -18.94 -7.05 -22.07
C ALA A 161 -18.42 -8.15 -23.03
N LYS A 162 -17.13 -8.51 -22.93
CA LYS A 162 -16.55 -9.60 -23.73
C LYS A 162 -17.21 -10.95 -23.47
N LYS A 163 -17.51 -11.29 -22.21
CA LYS A 163 -18.24 -12.52 -21.85
C LYS A 163 -19.64 -12.54 -22.44
N ASN A 164 -20.38 -11.43 -22.34
CA ASN A 164 -21.72 -11.33 -22.92
C ASN A 164 -21.70 -11.49 -24.45
N MET A 165 -20.73 -10.88 -25.12
CA MET A 165 -20.53 -11.08 -26.57
C MET A 165 -20.24 -12.54 -26.90
N GLN A 166 -19.38 -13.21 -26.12
CA GLN A 166 -19.09 -14.64 -26.31
C GLN A 166 -20.33 -15.53 -26.09
N TYR A 167 -21.11 -15.28 -25.03
CA TYR A 167 -22.34 -16.03 -24.78
C TYR A 167 -23.40 -15.81 -25.85
N ALA A 168 -23.55 -14.58 -26.35
CA ALA A 168 -24.43 -14.30 -27.48
C ALA A 168 -23.99 -15.07 -28.74
N LEU A 169 -22.68 -15.13 -29.00
CA LEU A 169 -22.11 -15.86 -30.14
C LEU A 169 -22.40 -17.36 -30.03
N TYR A 170 -22.11 -17.98 -28.88
CA TYR A 170 -22.43 -19.40 -28.64
C TYR A 170 -23.94 -19.68 -28.71
N GLY A 171 -24.77 -18.81 -28.12
CA GLY A 171 -26.22 -18.94 -28.18
C GLY A 171 -26.75 -18.89 -29.62
N SER A 172 -26.24 -17.97 -30.42
CA SER A 172 -26.60 -17.86 -31.85
C SER A 172 -26.18 -19.11 -32.63
N LEU A 173 -25.00 -19.66 -32.36
CA LEU A 173 -24.48 -20.85 -33.03
C LEU A 173 -25.34 -22.09 -32.72
N VAL A 174 -25.70 -22.29 -31.44
CA VAL A 174 -26.62 -23.35 -31.03
C VAL A 174 -27.98 -23.17 -31.69
N MET A 175 -28.47 -21.93 -31.81
CA MET A 175 -29.76 -21.68 -32.43
C MET A 175 -29.77 -22.00 -33.94
N VAL A 176 -28.68 -21.72 -34.66
CA VAL A 176 -28.51 -22.12 -36.06
C VAL A 176 -28.51 -23.64 -36.20
N ILE A 177 -27.83 -24.37 -35.29
CA ILE A 177 -27.80 -25.84 -35.30
C ILE A 177 -29.19 -26.42 -35.06
N LEU A 178 -29.93 -25.91 -34.07
CA LEU A 178 -31.30 -26.34 -33.80
C LEU A 178 -32.23 -26.07 -34.97
N PHE A 179 -32.10 -24.90 -35.60
CA PHE A 179 -32.87 -24.54 -36.79
C PHE A 179 -32.56 -25.46 -37.97
N LEU A 180 -31.28 -25.76 -38.21
CA LEU A 180 -30.85 -26.69 -39.25
C LEU A 180 -31.41 -28.11 -38.99
N PHE A 181 -31.33 -28.58 -37.75
CA PHE A 181 -31.91 -29.86 -37.36
C PHE A 181 -33.42 -29.91 -37.65
N PHE A 182 -34.15 -28.86 -37.30
CA PHE A 182 -35.59 -28.75 -37.56
C PHE A 182 -35.92 -28.79 -39.06
N ILE A 183 -35.18 -28.02 -39.88
CA ILE A 183 -35.35 -27.99 -41.33
C ILE A 183 -35.11 -29.37 -41.96
N LEU A 184 -34.01 -30.03 -41.59
CA LEU A 184 -33.65 -31.33 -42.15
C LEU A 184 -34.70 -32.40 -41.79
N ASN A 185 -35.21 -32.37 -40.55
CA ASN A 185 -36.27 -33.28 -40.14
C ASN A 185 -37.57 -33.03 -40.92
N ARG A 186 -37.93 -31.76 -41.12
CA ARG A 186 -39.11 -31.39 -41.91
C ARG A 186 -39.00 -31.85 -43.37
N PHE A 187 -37.84 -31.66 -44.00
CA PHE A 187 -37.60 -32.12 -45.37
C PHE A 187 -37.69 -33.65 -45.50
N LYS A 188 -37.15 -34.40 -44.52
CA LYS A 188 -37.23 -35.86 -44.52
C LYS A 188 -38.69 -36.33 -44.45
N ILE A 189 -39.47 -35.75 -43.54
CA ILE A 189 -40.91 -36.08 -43.39
C ILE A 189 -41.67 -35.72 -44.67
N ALA A 190 -41.43 -34.54 -45.25
CA ALA A 190 -42.10 -34.11 -46.48
C ALA A 190 -41.80 -35.05 -47.66
N ARG A 191 -40.56 -35.54 -47.79
CA ARG A 191 -40.19 -36.52 -48.82
C ARG A 191 -40.92 -37.84 -48.63
N ILE A 192 -41.00 -38.34 -47.39
CA ILE A 192 -41.72 -39.58 -47.07
C ILE A 192 -43.22 -39.41 -47.37
N GLN A 193 -43.82 -38.29 -46.97
CA GLN A 193 -45.23 -38.00 -47.25
C GLN A 193 -45.50 -37.94 -48.76
N LYS A 194 -44.62 -37.32 -49.54
CA LYS A 194 -44.74 -37.25 -51.00
C LYS A 194 -44.74 -38.66 -51.65
N ASP A 195 -43.83 -39.54 -51.24
CA ASP A 195 -43.75 -40.91 -51.75
C ASP A 195 -45.01 -41.72 -51.42
N ILE A 196 -45.54 -41.58 -50.20
CA ILE A 196 -46.80 -42.22 -49.80
C ILE A 196 -47.96 -41.71 -50.66
N ILE A 197 -48.07 -40.40 -50.86
CA ILE A 197 -49.12 -39.77 -51.68
C ILE A 197 -49.03 -40.24 -53.14
N GLU A 198 -47.83 -40.35 -53.69
CA GLU A 198 -47.60 -40.79 -55.07
C GLU A 198 -48.03 -42.26 -55.26
N LYS A 199 -47.69 -43.14 -54.31
CA LYS A 199 -48.16 -44.53 -54.29
C LYS A 199 -49.68 -44.64 -54.15
N GLN A 200 -50.28 -43.87 -53.25
CA GLN A 200 -51.73 -43.84 -53.07
C GLN A 200 -52.44 -43.36 -54.34
N LYS A 201 -51.91 -42.33 -54.99
CA LYS A 201 -52.45 -41.79 -56.25
C LYS A 201 -52.37 -42.81 -57.38
N ALA A 202 -51.24 -43.50 -57.54
CA ALA A 202 -51.09 -44.56 -58.54
C ALA A 202 -52.08 -45.72 -58.31
N MET A 203 -52.27 -46.14 -57.06
CA MET A 203 -53.26 -47.17 -56.70
C MET A 203 -54.69 -46.69 -57.01
N LEU A 204 -55.02 -45.43 -56.70
CA LEU A 204 -56.32 -44.84 -56.97
C LEU A 204 -56.59 -44.77 -58.49
N GLU A 205 -55.61 -44.36 -59.29
CA GLU A 205 -55.71 -44.33 -60.76
C GLU A 205 -55.94 -45.73 -61.35
N SER A 206 -55.22 -46.74 -60.86
CA SER A 206 -55.44 -48.15 -61.26
C SER A 206 -56.85 -48.61 -60.93
N LYS A 207 -57.34 -48.34 -59.71
CA LYS A 207 -58.70 -48.72 -59.29
C LYS A 207 -59.77 -47.98 -60.07
N GLN A 208 -59.57 -46.69 -60.35
CA GLN A 208 -60.47 -45.92 -61.19
C GLN A 208 -60.54 -46.48 -62.61
N LYS A 209 -59.41 -46.91 -63.18
CA LYS A 209 -59.38 -47.57 -64.48
C LYS A 209 -60.14 -48.90 -64.46
N GLU A 210 -59.90 -49.77 -63.48
CA GLU A 210 -60.63 -51.04 -63.33
C GLU A 210 -62.15 -50.84 -63.23
N VAL A 211 -62.59 -49.82 -62.47
CA VAL A 211 -63.99 -49.46 -62.33
C VAL A 211 -64.56 -48.96 -63.66
N LEU A 212 -63.85 -48.08 -64.37
CA LEU A 212 -64.27 -47.59 -65.69
C LEU A 212 -64.35 -48.73 -66.71
N ASP A 213 -63.37 -49.61 -66.77
CA ASP A 213 -63.35 -50.78 -67.65
C ASP A 213 -64.54 -51.69 -67.35
N SER A 214 -64.86 -51.89 -66.07
CA SER A 214 -66.05 -52.64 -65.63
C SER A 214 -67.36 -51.97 -66.06
N ILE A 215 -67.46 -50.63 -65.95
CA ILE A 215 -68.62 -49.85 -66.42
C ILE A 215 -68.76 -49.96 -67.95
N TYR A 216 -67.67 -49.81 -68.70
CA TYR A 216 -67.67 -49.94 -70.16
C TYR A 216 -68.06 -51.35 -70.61
N TYR A 217 -67.54 -52.37 -69.94
CA TYR A 217 -67.89 -53.76 -70.21
C TYR A 217 -69.37 -54.03 -69.93
N ALA A 218 -69.90 -53.60 -68.79
CA ALA A 218 -71.32 -53.71 -68.46
C ALA A 218 -72.19 -52.99 -69.50
N LYS A 219 -71.80 -51.77 -69.92
CA LYS A 219 -72.47 -51.02 -70.98
C LYS A 219 -72.45 -51.76 -72.33
N ARG A 220 -71.33 -52.41 -72.67
CA ARG A 220 -71.21 -53.22 -73.89
C ARG A 220 -72.16 -54.41 -73.87
N ILE A 221 -72.25 -55.13 -72.75
CA ILE A 221 -73.23 -56.23 -72.58
C ILE A 221 -74.65 -55.70 -72.71
N GLN A 222 -74.99 -54.62 -71.99
CA GLN A 222 -76.33 -54.02 -72.03
C GLN A 222 -76.72 -53.64 -73.46
N ASN A 223 -75.84 -53.01 -74.23
CA ASN A 223 -76.09 -52.64 -75.62
C ASN A 223 -76.26 -53.84 -76.57
N CYS A 224 -75.64 -54.99 -76.27
CA CYS A 224 -75.85 -56.22 -77.03
C CYS A 224 -77.19 -56.90 -76.72
N MET A 225 -77.68 -56.76 -75.48
CA MET A 225 -78.96 -57.32 -75.03
C MET A 225 -80.16 -56.42 -75.38
N MET A 226 -79.95 -55.11 -75.51
CA MET A 226 -80.99 -54.18 -75.92
C MET A 226 -81.20 -54.22 -77.44
N PRO A 227 -82.44 -54.26 -77.93
CA PRO A 227 -82.71 -54.15 -79.36
C PRO A 227 -82.20 -52.81 -79.89
N LYS A 228 -81.55 -52.81 -81.05
CA LYS A 228 -81.00 -51.58 -81.66
C LYS A 228 -82.10 -50.53 -81.78
N GLU A 229 -81.80 -49.26 -81.49
CA GLU A 229 -82.78 -48.16 -81.53
C GLU A 229 -83.58 -48.15 -82.84
N LYS A 230 -82.94 -48.42 -83.99
CA LYS A 230 -83.60 -48.56 -85.29
C LYS A 230 -84.68 -49.66 -85.32
N TYR A 231 -84.46 -50.79 -84.66
CA TYR A 231 -85.42 -51.89 -84.55
C TYR A 231 -86.60 -51.51 -83.65
N ILE A 232 -86.33 -50.87 -82.50
CA ILE A 232 -87.37 -50.36 -81.60
C ILE A 232 -88.22 -49.32 -82.33
N LEU A 233 -87.60 -48.35 -83.01
CA LEU A 233 -88.30 -47.31 -83.78
C LEU A 233 -89.16 -47.90 -84.91
N LYS A 234 -88.68 -48.93 -85.61
CA LYS A 234 -89.47 -49.65 -86.61
C LYS A 234 -90.70 -50.30 -85.98
N LYS A 235 -90.54 -51.05 -84.89
CA LYS A 235 -91.67 -51.68 -84.18
C LYS A 235 -92.65 -50.66 -83.59
N LEU A 236 -92.17 -49.54 -83.04
CA LEU A 236 -93.03 -48.45 -82.58
C LEU A 236 -93.81 -47.79 -83.71
N LYS A 237 -93.24 -47.71 -84.92
CA LYS A 237 -93.92 -47.19 -86.12
C LYS A 237 -94.95 -48.18 -86.66
N ASP A 238 -94.65 -49.48 -86.59
CA ASP A 238 -95.59 -50.55 -86.94
C ASP A 238 -96.77 -50.63 -85.96
N LEU A 239 -96.57 -50.31 -84.67
CA LEU A 239 -97.62 -50.23 -83.64
C LEU A 239 -98.50 -48.96 -83.71
N LYS A 240 -98.08 -47.96 -84.49
CA LYS A 240 -98.82 -46.70 -84.72
C LYS A 240 -99.67 -46.72 -86.01
N LYS A 241 -99.71 -47.85 -86.71
CA LYS A 241 -100.66 -48.14 -87.80
C LYS A 241 -101.81 -48.97 -87.24
#